data_AF-A0A1F8M436-F1
#
_entry.id   AF-A0A1F8M436-F1
#
_cell.length_a   1.000
_cell.length_b   1.000
_cell.length_c   1.000
_cell.angle_alpha   90.00
_cell.angle_beta   90.00
_cell.angle_gamma   90.00
#
_symmetry.space_group_name_H-M   'P 1'
#
loop_
_entity.id
_entity.type
_entity.pdbx_description
1 polymer ?
#
loop_
_entity_poly.entity_id
_entity_poly.type
_entity_poly.pdbx_seq_one_letter_code
_entity_poly.pdbx_strand_id
1 'polypeptide(L)'
;MKLWRKPFDIADKSPEPVKVHIDIDRCKGCGYCAEFCPRGVLKMTDELSPKGYDMVKVVDESQCLGCGLCEAMCPEFGIYVTKENKEARKVQATHAR
;
A
#
# COMPACT_ATOMS: atom_id res chain seq x y z
N MET A 1 -8.07 14.94 -5.05
CA MET A 1 -9.08 15.71 -4.28
C MET A 1 -8.69 15.67 -2.80
N LYS A 2 -9.12 16.63 -1.97
CA LYS A 2 -8.78 16.62 -0.54
C LYS A 2 -9.88 15.85 0.18
N LEU A 3 -9.58 14.73 0.82
CA LEU A 3 -10.56 14.02 1.67
C LEU A 3 -11.23 15.05 2.59
N TRP A 4 -12.55 15.23 2.43
CA TRP A 4 -13.31 16.28 3.14
C TRP A 4 -13.14 16.18 4.66
N ARG A 5 -12.88 14.96 5.16
CA ARG A 5 -12.48 14.69 6.53
C ARG A 5 -11.33 13.69 6.51
N LYS A 6 -10.15 14.13 6.95
CA LYS A 6 -9.12 13.17 7.36
C LYS A 6 -9.62 12.46 8.61
N PRO A 7 -9.60 11.11 8.67
CA PRO A 7 -9.90 10.38 9.91
C PRO A 7 -9.14 11.00 11.09
N PHE A 8 -9.85 11.31 12.17
CA PHE A 8 -9.30 12.07 13.31
C PHE A 8 -8.15 11.34 14.02
N ASP A 9 -8.13 10.01 13.93
CA ASP A 9 -7.20 9.09 14.59
C ASP A 9 -6.00 8.69 13.71
N ILE A 10 -5.85 9.28 12.51
CA ILE A 10 -4.72 8.96 11.61
C ILE A 10 -3.36 9.25 12.23
N ALA A 11 -3.27 10.29 13.07
CA ALA A 11 -2.03 10.65 13.75
C ALA A 11 -1.71 9.69 14.90
N ASP A 12 -2.74 9.07 15.48
CA ASP A 12 -2.61 8.17 16.64
C ASP A 12 -2.28 6.74 16.22
N LYS A 13 -2.65 6.35 14.99
CA LYS A 13 -2.35 5.02 14.45
C LYS A 13 -0.90 4.92 14.00
N SER A 14 -0.18 3.97 14.61
CA SER A 14 1.18 3.61 14.23
C SER A 14 1.20 2.74 12.95
N PRO A 15 2.22 2.87 12.10
CA PRO A 15 2.42 1.96 10.97
C PRO A 15 2.55 0.50 11.40
N GLU A 16 1.96 -0.41 10.62
CA GLU A 16 2.13 -1.86 10.80
C GLU A 16 3.20 -2.38 9.84
N PRO A 17 4.02 -3.39 10.23
CA PRO A 17 4.95 -4.03 9.31
C PRO A 17 4.14 -4.87 8.31
N VAL A 18 3.81 -4.24 7.19
CA VAL A 18 3.03 -4.82 6.11
C VAL A 18 3.76 -4.60 4.80
N LYS A 19 3.43 -5.44 3.83
CA LYS A 19 3.89 -5.33 2.45
C LYS A 19 2.70 -5.11 1.52
N VAL A 20 2.80 -4.10 0.67
CA VAL A 20 1.80 -3.74 -0.34
C VAL A 20 2.22 -4.32 -1.68
N HIS A 21 1.35 -5.12 -2.28
CA HIS A 21 1.58 -5.78 -3.55
C HIS A 21 0.65 -5.19 -4.60
N ILE A 22 1.20 -4.89 -5.79
CA ILE A 22 0.44 -4.38 -6.93
C ILE A 22 0.63 -5.37 -8.09
N ASP A 23 -0.47 -5.94 -8.56
CA ASP A 23 -0.51 -6.74 -9.77
C ASP A 23 -0.54 -5.80 -10.98
N ILE A 24 0.59 -5.72 -11.69
CA ILE A 24 0.80 -4.82 -12.81
C ILE A 24 -0.06 -5.18 -14.04
N ASP A 25 -0.51 -6.43 -14.15
CA ASP A 25 -1.34 -6.89 -15.25
C ASP A 25 -2.81 -6.53 -15.05
N ARG A 26 -3.21 -6.33 -13.78
CA ARG A 26 -4.55 -5.87 -13.39
C ARG A 26 -4.64 -4.38 -13.17
N CYS A 27 -3.54 -3.71 -12.81
CA CYS A 27 -3.54 -2.26 -12.59
C CYS A 27 -3.94 -1.51 -13.87
N LYS A 28 -4.97 -0.66 -13.78
CA LYS A 28 -5.47 0.19 -14.88
C LYS A 28 -5.16 1.68 -14.72
N GLY A 29 -4.35 2.05 -13.73
CA GLY A 29 -3.95 3.44 -13.53
C GLY A 29 -5.05 4.39 -13.04
N CYS A 30 -6.15 3.90 -12.47
CA CYS A 30 -7.25 4.77 -12.01
C CYS A 30 -6.88 5.69 -10.83
N GLY A 31 -5.80 5.40 -10.09
CA GLY A 31 -5.29 6.24 -9.02
C GLY A 31 -6.10 6.26 -7.71
N TYR A 32 -7.23 5.55 -7.60
CA TYR A 32 -8.04 5.55 -6.37
C TYR A 32 -7.26 5.12 -5.13
N CYS A 33 -6.42 4.09 -5.23
CA CYS A 33 -5.62 3.64 -4.09
C CYS A 33 -4.60 4.70 -3.63
N ALA A 34 -4.07 5.54 -4.55
CA ALA A 34 -3.20 6.66 -4.21
C ALA A 34 -3.97 7.81 -3.57
N GLU A 35 -5.13 8.16 -4.14
CA GLU A 35 -5.99 9.24 -3.66
C GLU A 35 -6.54 8.98 -2.26
N PHE A 36 -6.99 7.75 -1.99
CA PHE A 36 -7.60 7.37 -0.71
C PHE A 36 -6.59 6.89 0.33
N CYS A 37 -5.30 6.82 0.00
CA CYS A 37 -4.28 6.44 0.97
C CYS A 37 -4.11 7.53 2.04
N PRO A 38 -4.50 7.28 3.32
CA PRO A 38 -4.45 8.31 4.35
C PRO A 38 -3.04 8.79 4.70
N ARG A 39 -2.03 8.00 4.36
CA ARG A 39 -0.61 8.23 4.65
C ARG A 39 0.21 8.53 3.39
N GLY A 40 -0.41 8.57 2.21
CA GLY A 40 0.30 8.86 0.96
C GLY A 40 1.37 7.84 0.57
N VAL A 41 1.22 6.58 1.00
CA VAL A 41 2.13 5.45 0.71
C VAL A 41 2.18 5.12 -0.79
N LEU A 42 1.10 5.45 -1.52
CA LEU A 42 0.90 5.14 -2.92
C LEU A 42 0.86 6.44 -3.75
N LYS A 43 1.51 6.45 -4.92
CA LYS A 43 1.45 7.57 -5.87
C LYS A 43 1.30 7.10 -7.30
N MET A 44 0.63 7.93 -8.11
CA MET A 44 0.65 7.81 -9.57
C MET A 44 2.06 8.09 -10.09
N THR A 45 2.43 7.40 -11.16
CA THR A 45 3.70 7.53 -11.85
C THR A 45 3.47 7.54 -13.36
N ASP A 46 4.40 8.14 -14.10
CA ASP A 46 4.38 8.15 -15.57
C ASP A 46 4.91 6.83 -16.18
N GLU A 47 5.18 5.83 -15.34
CA GLU A 47 5.60 4.51 -15.80
C GLU A 47 4.38 3.73 -16.30
N LEU A 48 4.55 3.11 -17.47
CA LEU A 48 3.50 2.39 -18.15
C LEU A 48 3.57 0.90 -17.83
N SER A 49 2.40 0.32 -17.54
CA SER A 49 2.21 -1.12 -17.48
C SER A 49 2.45 -1.77 -18.86
N PRO A 50 2.61 -3.10 -18.95
CA PRO A 50 2.71 -3.80 -20.23
C PRO A 50 1.54 -3.55 -21.20
N LYS A 51 0.41 -3.06 -20.67
CA LYS A 51 -0.81 -2.75 -21.43
C LYS A 51 -0.97 -1.25 -21.74
N GLY A 52 0.01 -0.43 -21.38
CA GLY A 52 0.04 1.01 -21.69
C GLY A 52 -0.75 1.91 -20.74
N TYR A 53 -1.16 1.42 -19.56
CA TYR A 53 -1.76 2.26 -18.52
C TYR A 53 -0.69 2.85 -17.60
N ASP A 54 -0.89 4.10 -17.18
CA ASP A 54 -0.15 4.70 -16.06
C ASP A 54 -0.22 3.79 -14.82
N MET A 55 0.86 3.74 -14.07
CA MET A 55 0.97 2.86 -12.92
C MET A 55 0.93 3.61 -11.59
N VAL A 56 0.38 2.94 -10.59
CA VAL A 56 0.57 3.32 -9.18
C VAL A 56 1.77 2.58 -8.63
N LYS A 57 2.59 3.28 -7.84
CA LYS A 57 3.70 2.69 -7.10
C LYS A 57 3.62 2.96 -5.61
N VAL A 58 4.21 2.06 -4.84
CA VAL A 58 4.51 2.24 -3.42
C VAL A 58 5.74 3.14 -3.31
N VAL A 59 5.60 4.30 -2.66
CA VAL A 59 6.69 5.27 -2.48
C VAL A 59 7.32 5.22 -1.10
N ASP A 60 6.54 4.87 -0.07
CA ASP A 60 7.02 4.73 1.30
C ASP A 60 6.15 3.75 2.08
N GLU A 61 6.52 2.48 2.03
CA GLU A 61 5.82 1.39 2.72
C GLU A 61 5.90 1.51 4.25
N SER A 62 6.92 2.20 4.78
CA SER A 62 7.12 2.36 6.24
C SER A 62 6.01 3.15 6.93
N GLN A 63 5.23 3.90 6.16
CA GLN A 63 4.12 4.70 6.64
C GLN A 63 2.77 3.99 6.51
N CYS A 64 2.75 2.75 6.02
CA CYS A 64 1.53 1.99 5.81
C CYS A 64 0.90 1.57 7.14
N LEU A 65 -0.38 1.89 7.32
CA LEU A 65 -1.15 1.49 8.50
C LEU A 65 -1.73 0.07 8.38
N GLY A 66 -1.59 -0.58 7.21
CA GLY A 66 -2.27 -1.85 6.95
C GLY A 66 -3.81 -1.75 6.94
N CYS A 67 -4.36 -0.57 6.64
CA CYS A 67 -5.80 -0.29 6.79
C CYS A 67 -6.73 -0.94 5.74
N GLY A 68 -6.19 -1.53 4.66
CA GLY A 68 -6.97 -2.19 3.61
C GLY A 68 -7.81 -1.28 2.70
N LEU A 69 -7.72 0.06 2.84
CA LEU A 69 -8.49 0.97 1.98
C LEU A 69 -8.12 0.84 0.49
N CYS A 70 -6.84 0.62 0.19
CA CYS A 70 -6.40 0.43 -1.19
C CYS A 70 -7.00 -0.83 -1.82
N GLU A 71 -7.16 -1.91 -1.05
CA GLU A 71 -7.84 -3.15 -1.45
C GLU A 71 -9.31 -2.89 -1.73
N ALA A 72 -10.00 -2.24 -0.80
CA ALA A 72 -11.43 -1.96 -0.89
C ALA A 72 -11.79 -1.02 -2.06
N MET A 73 -10.92 -0.06 -2.36
CA MET A 73 -11.17 0.96 -3.40
C MET A 73 -10.71 0.53 -4.79
N CYS A 74 -9.99 -0.59 -4.94
CA CYS A 74 -9.49 -1.03 -6.24
C CYS A 74 -10.60 -1.76 -7.02
N PRO A 75 -11.08 -1.21 -8.15
CA PRO A 75 -12.11 -1.86 -8.95
C PRO A 75 -11.64 -3.16 -9.64
N GLU A 76 -10.32 -3.32 -9.79
CA GLU A 76 -9.69 -4.42 -10.51
C GLU A 76 -9.15 -5.53 -9.59
N PHE A 77 -9.27 -5.34 -8.27
CA PHE A 77 -8.62 -6.21 -7.27
C PHE A 77 -7.13 -6.45 -7.57
N GLY A 78 -6.45 -5.43 -8.09
CA GLY A 78 -5.05 -5.48 -8.51
C GLY A 78 -4.06 -5.03 -7.44
N ILE A 79 -4.49 -4.86 -6.20
CA ILE A 79 -3.65 -4.46 -5.07
C ILE A 79 -4.09 -5.19 -3.81
N TYR A 80 -3.13 -5.66 -3.01
CA TYR A 80 -3.38 -6.31 -1.73
C TYR A 80 -2.28 -6.07 -0.70
N VAL A 81 -2.60 -6.24 0.58
CA VAL A 81 -1.68 -5.99 1.70
C VAL A 81 -1.46 -7.28 2.50
N THR A 82 -0.21 -7.66 2.72
CA THR A 82 0.15 -8.81 3.56
C THR A 82 0.85 -8.34 4.83
N LYS A 83 0.51 -8.92 5.98
CA LYS A 83 1.25 -8.68 7.23
C LYS A 83 2.55 -9.45 7.24
N GLU A 84 3.66 -8.79 7.56
CA GLU A 84 4.92 -9.51 7.80
C GLU A 84 4.84 -10.18 9.18
N ASN A 85 4.97 -11.52 9.19
CA ASN A 85 4.81 -12.30 10.40
C ASN A 85 6.05 -12.13 11.31
N LYS A 86 5.87 -11.54 12.49
CA LYS A 86 6.97 -11.19 13.42
C LYS A 86 7.74 -12.40 13.98
N GLU A 87 7.19 -13.61 13.86
CA GLU A 87 7.85 -14.83 14.36
C GLU A 87 9.09 -15.21 13.54
N ALA A 88 9.09 -14.98 12.21
CA ALA A 88 10.22 -15.30 11.35
C ALA A 88 11.47 -14.46 11.65
N ARG A 89 11.30 -13.20 12.08
CA ARG A 89 12.41 -12.29 12.41
C ARG A 89 13.10 -12.62 13.74
N LYS A 90 12.39 -13.21 14.71
CA LYS A 90 13.00 -13.63 16.00
C LYS A 90 13.84 -14.90 15.86
N VAL A 91 13.44 -15.83 14.98
CA VAL A 91 14.17 -17.09 14.77
C VAL A 91 15.52 -16.84 14.09
N GLN A 92 15.60 -15.90 13.14
CA GLN A 92 16.85 -15.56 12.45
C GLN A 92 17.85 -14.79 13.35
N ALA A 93 17.37 -13.98 14.30
CA ALA A 93 18.23 -13.27 15.24
C ALA A 93 18.78 -14.15 16.38
N THR A 94 18.21 -15.35 16.59
CA THR A 94 18.62 -16.28 17.66
C THR A 94 19.53 -17.42 17.18
N HIS A 95 19.63 -17.63 15.86
CA HIS A 95 20.47 -18.66 15.24
C HIS A 95 21.72 -18.12 14.51
N ALA A 96 22.03 -16.83 14.66
CA ALA A 96 23.35 -16.30 14.35
C ALA A 96 24.29 -16.56 15.55
N ARG A 97 24.76 -17.80 15.67
CA ARG A 97 25.93 -18.18 16.47
C ARG A 97 27.05 -18.59 15.54
#